data_AF-A0A4V1XNJ3-F1
#
_entry.id   AF-A0A4V1XNJ3-F1
#
_cell.length_a   1.000
_cell.length_b   1.000
_cell.length_c   1.000
_cell.angle_alpha   90.00
_cell.angle_beta   90.00
_cell.angle_gamma   90.00
#
_symmetry.space_group_name_H-M   'P 1'
#
loop_
_entity.id
_entity.type
_entity.pdbx_description
1 polymer ?
#
loop_
_entity_poly.entity_id
_entity_poly.type
_entity_poly.pdbx_seq_one_letter_code
_entity_poly.pdbx_strand_id
1 'polypeptide(L)'
;MARAILDDESNDEAVLPSSNAVCSGHIGANKVIIQLPSQPAQASDVQAMARDLPKRFGMLETLITGFGSALAGDVVKPGDVVISRQDIGHRGSQKANLPGNLLHQAADVLQREVGTDGRWLLSDSTACVSTSPNTSKIVQERDPSFDHNPQLHYRNTGTNIRSGGGMRISVMAADVDTVFKNLPVNSMIVLGVNDSKGLPGGNVSSRRDRENVVTARVILYARELIKLSTMQHLMKTKSSIQRTETIVPPFMDPAILPFESHQYPPSGKAVLLVIPTANKQKEALLRGAFGDQAPNGADLHVITVPFDSGVGEQPYNDAGSLGAHNRITNALRALHGENHQEMLRLRGIGTVIVASIESYIQTDRVTRPTDYGIIMIRNATAEKTTACLSWGTTVDPVYVDRARRFGFDGNPNFGRVTVGQVLAAHVPGLDKADWQVVLGGRSRYELLKEAIEQLEIPWGVE
;
A
#
# COMPACT_ATOMS: atom_id res chain seq x y z
N MET A 1 -15.36 -18.99 -7.42
CA MET A 1 -15.29 -17.92 -6.40
C MET A 1 -15.15 -18.49 -4.99
N ALA A 2 -16.21 -19.00 -4.35
CA ALA A 2 -16.21 -19.46 -2.95
C ALA A 2 -14.94 -20.23 -2.50
N ARG A 3 -14.68 -21.42 -3.06
CA ARG A 3 -13.47 -22.21 -2.75
C ARG A 3 -12.16 -21.41 -2.86
N ALA A 4 -12.02 -20.61 -3.91
CA ALA A 4 -10.84 -19.77 -4.16
C ALA A 4 -10.71 -18.55 -3.21
N ILE A 5 -11.60 -18.37 -2.24
CA ILE A 5 -11.43 -17.41 -1.13
C ILE A 5 -10.69 -18.05 0.05
N LEU A 6 -10.76 -19.38 0.22
CA LEU A 6 -10.09 -20.09 1.32
C LEU A 6 -8.59 -20.23 1.04
N ASP A 7 -7.75 -20.10 2.06
CA ASP A 7 -6.32 -20.46 1.96
C ASP A 7 -6.18 -21.99 1.88
N ASP A 8 -6.89 -22.72 2.76
CA ASP A 8 -7.00 -24.18 2.77
C ASP A 8 -8.47 -24.62 2.83
N GLU A 9 -8.87 -25.60 1.99
CA GLU A 9 -10.18 -26.26 2.07
C GLU A 9 -10.19 -27.30 3.22
N SER A 10 -11.19 -27.25 4.11
CA SER A 10 -11.39 -28.29 5.13
C SER A 10 -12.48 -29.25 4.69
N ASN A 11 -12.13 -30.52 4.46
CA ASN A 11 -13.09 -31.62 4.31
C ASN A 11 -13.68 -32.01 5.68
N ASP A 12 -14.42 -31.11 6.31
CA ASP A 12 -15.33 -31.47 7.39
C ASP A 12 -16.49 -32.27 6.79
N GLU A 13 -16.37 -33.59 6.69
CA GLU A 13 -17.42 -34.44 6.09
C GLU A 13 -18.77 -34.35 6.82
N ALA A 14 -18.78 -33.86 8.08
CA ALA A 14 -19.98 -33.56 8.85
C ALA A 14 -20.76 -32.30 8.38
N VAL A 15 -20.23 -31.53 7.42
CA VAL A 15 -20.73 -30.19 7.03
C VAL A 15 -21.50 -30.18 5.69
N LEU A 16 -21.55 -31.29 4.96
CA LEU A 16 -22.12 -31.33 3.60
C LEU A 16 -23.53 -31.95 3.54
N PRO A 17 -24.62 -31.15 3.54
CA PRO A 17 -25.79 -31.53 2.76
C PRO A 17 -25.39 -31.58 1.27
N SER A 18 -26.08 -32.39 0.48
CA SER A 18 -25.73 -32.75 -0.91
C SER A 18 -25.83 -31.63 -1.97
N SER A 19 -25.68 -30.36 -1.58
CA SER A 19 -25.74 -29.20 -2.46
C SER A 19 -24.43 -28.41 -2.48
N ASN A 20 -24.02 -27.95 -3.66
CA ASN A 20 -22.81 -27.15 -3.89
C ASN A 20 -22.86 -25.70 -3.32
N ALA A 21 -23.75 -25.43 -2.36
CA ALA A 21 -24.12 -24.09 -1.90
C ALA A 21 -23.34 -23.62 -0.65
N VAL A 22 -22.61 -24.49 0.03
CA VAL A 22 -21.79 -24.14 1.21
C VAL A 22 -20.41 -24.75 1.06
N CYS A 23 -19.36 -24.01 1.41
CA CYS A 23 -18.03 -24.57 1.65
C CYS A 23 -17.39 -23.96 2.90
N SER A 24 -16.49 -24.70 3.52
CA SER A 24 -15.77 -24.28 4.73
C SER A 24 -14.27 -24.54 4.60
N GLY A 25 -13.49 -23.72 5.27
CA GLY A 25 -12.04 -23.86 5.33
C GLY A 25 -11.43 -22.77 6.18
N HIS A 26 -10.17 -22.43 5.91
CA HIS A 26 -9.44 -21.43 6.69
C HIS A 26 -8.99 -20.23 5.85
N ILE A 27 -8.88 -19.08 6.49
CA ILE A 27 -8.20 -17.89 5.97
C ILE A 27 -7.33 -17.32 7.08
N GLY A 28 -6.01 -17.47 6.95
CA GLY A 28 -5.11 -17.36 8.09
C GLY A 28 -5.55 -18.28 9.24
N ALA A 29 -5.73 -17.71 10.43
CA ALA A 29 -6.19 -18.45 11.61
C ALA A 29 -7.72 -18.58 11.75
N ASN A 30 -8.52 -17.99 10.85
CA ASN A 30 -9.99 -18.01 10.95
C ASN A 30 -10.57 -19.27 10.32
N LYS A 31 -11.57 -19.87 10.97
CA LYS A 31 -12.50 -20.77 10.29
C LYS A 31 -13.53 -19.91 9.54
N VAL A 32 -13.61 -20.11 8.23
CA VAL A 32 -14.51 -19.34 7.36
C VAL A 32 -15.50 -20.30 6.72
N ILE A 33 -16.79 -19.96 6.84
CA ILE A 33 -17.85 -20.62 6.08
C ILE A 33 -18.31 -19.67 4.99
N ILE A 34 -18.39 -20.17 3.77
CA ILE A 34 -18.84 -19.42 2.61
C ILE A 34 -20.15 -20.02 2.15
N GLN A 35 -21.22 -19.25 2.28
CA GLN A 35 -22.55 -19.63 1.81
C GLN A 35 -22.82 -18.90 0.50
N LEU A 36 -22.95 -19.69 -0.57
CA LEU A 36 -23.44 -19.22 -1.85
C LEU A 36 -24.97 -19.27 -1.81
N PRO A 37 -25.67 -18.13 -1.84
CA PRO A 37 -27.12 -18.16 -1.99
C PRO A 37 -27.45 -18.71 -3.39
N SER A 38 -28.56 -19.42 -3.52
CA SER A 38 -28.98 -20.07 -4.76
C SER A 38 -29.01 -19.05 -5.90
N GLN A 39 -28.56 -19.41 -7.10
CA GLN A 39 -28.57 -18.45 -8.19
C GLN A 39 -29.87 -18.46 -9.00
N PRO A 40 -30.24 -17.28 -9.52
CA PRO A 40 -29.96 -15.92 -9.00
C PRO A 40 -30.49 -15.74 -7.52
N ALA A 41 -30.09 -14.82 -6.57
CA ALA A 41 -30.47 -14.62 -5.09
C ALA A 41 -30.85 -13.18 -4.50
N GLN A 42 -32.13 -12.72 -4.31
CA GLN A 42 -32.47 -11.26 -4.24
C GLN A 42 -31.71 -10.51 -3.16
N ALA A 43 -31.49 -9.21 -3.34
CA ALA A 43 -30.91 -8.38 -2.29
C ALA A 43 -31.77 -8.38 -0.99
N SER A 44 -33.10 -8.51 -1.08
CA SER A 44 -33.97 -8.77 0.08
C SER A 44 -33.66 -10.10 0.76
N ASP A 45 -33.38 -11.14 -0.04
CA ASP A 45 -33.13 -12.50 0.44
C ASP A 45 -31.74 -12.58 1.10
N VAL A 46 -30.74 -11.93 0.50
CA VAL A 46 -29.40 -11.75 1.05
C VAL A 46 -29.46 -10.96 2.37
N GLN A 47 -30.27 -9.90 2.44
CA GLN A 47 -30.51 -9.18 3.70
C GLN A 47 -31.25 -10.02 4.74
N ALA A 48 -32.20 -10.88 4.32
CA ALA A 48 -32.89 -11.79 5.22
C ALA A 48 -31.93 -12.84 5.80
N MET A 49 -31.11 -13.47 4.96
CA MET A 49 -30.05 -14.41 5.39
C MET A 49 -29.06 -13.73 6.34
N ALA A 50 -28.52 -12.56 5.99
CA ALA A 50 -27.60 -11.82 6.85
C ALA A 50 -28.19 -11.41 8.22
N ARG A 51 -29.52 -11.28 8.33
CA ARG A 51 -30.21 -11.02 9.61
C ARG A 51 -30.58 -12.27 10.40
N ASP A 52 -30.62 -13.43 9.74
CA ASP A 52 -31.02 -14.70 10.35
C ASP A 52 -29.79 -15.50 10.85
N LEU A 53 -28.67 -15.43 10.12
CA LEU A 53 -27.42 -16.11 10.49
C LEU A 53 -26.94 -15.80 11.93
N PRO A 54 -26.87 -14.53 12.39
CA PRO A 54 -26.47 -14.24 13.77
C PRO A 54 -27.48 -14.73 14.83
N LYS A 55 -28.76 -14.86 14.47
CA LYS A 55 -29.79 -15.36 15.38
C LYS A 55 -29.71 -16.88 15.58
N ARG A 56 -29.37 -17.61 14.51
CA ARG A 56 -29.23 -19.07 14.56
C ARG A 56 -27.91 -19.51 15.21
N PHE A 57 -26.83 -18.77 14.98
CA PHE A 57 -25.46 -19.25 15.21
C PHE A 57 -24.60 -18.35 16.12
N GLY A 58 -25.18 -17.29 16.71
CA GLY A 58 -24.51 -16.42 17.68
C GLY A 58 -23.77 -15.25 17.05
N MET A 59 -22.80 -14.67 17.79
CA MET A 59 -21.97 -13.57 17.28
C MET A 59 -21.06 -14.06 16.15
N LEU A 60 -21.52 -13.89 14.91
CA LEU A 60 -20.75 -14.15 13.70
C LEU A 60 -20.64 -12.87 12.87
N GLU A 61 -19.43 -12.56 12.44
CA GLU A 61 -19.20 -11.49 11.47
C GLU A 61 -19.61 -11.98 10.08
N THR A 62 -20.31 -11.12 9.35
CA THR A 62 -20.84 -11.43 8.01
C THR A 62 -20.25 -10.49 6.99
N LEU A 63 -19.43 -11.04 6.08
CA LEU A 63 -18.91 -10.32 4.91
C LEU A 63 -19.78 -10.64 3.69
N ILE A 64 -20.29 -9.62 3.00
CA ILE A 64 -21.04 -9.82 1.76
C ILE A 64 -20.18 -9.36 0.58
N THR A 65 -19.97 -10.26 -0.36
CA THR A 65 -19.19 -10.03 -1.59
C THR A 65 -20.09 -10.27 -2.79
N GLY A 66 -19.81 -9.58 -3.90
CA GLY A 66 -20.51 -9.80 -5.15
C GLY A 66 -20.24 -8.75 -6.20
N PHE A 67 -20.93 -8.87 -7.33
CA PHE A 67 -20.80 -7.97 -8.47
C PHE A 67 -22.00 -7.03 -8.55
N GLY A 68 -21.74 -5.75 -8.75
CA GLY A 68 -22.78 -4.74 -9.01
C GLY A 68 -22.70 -4.25 -10.45
N SER A 69 -23.85 -4.14 -11.12
CA SER A 69 -23.96 -3.26 -12.29
C SER A 69 -23.94 -1.80 -11.81
N ALA A 70 -23.19 -0.94 -12.50
CA ALA A 70 -22.86 0.39 -12.01
C ALA A 70 -24.12 1.27 -11.79
N LEU A 71 -24.20 1.92 -10.62
CA LEU A 71 -25.23 2.90 -10.31
C LEU A 71 -24.61 4.28 -10.05
N ALA A 72 -24.98 5.24 -10.92
CA ALA A 72 -24.85 6.69 -10.78
C ALA A 72 -23.42 7.28 -10.61
N GLY A 73 -22.74 7.50 -11.74
CA GLY A 73 -21.68 8.50 -11.91
C GLY A 73 -20.38 7.97 -12.52
N ASP A 74 -19.73 8.79 -13.34
CA ASP A 74 -18.49 8.47 -14.12
C ASP A 74 -17.24 8.17 -13.27
N VAL A 75 -17.39 8.11 -11.94
CA VAL A 75 -16.30 8.04 -10.95
C VAL A 75 -15.92 6.60 -10.62
N VAL A 76 -16.81 5.61 -10.80
CA VAL A 76 -16.51 4.18 -10.55
C VAL A 76 -16.36 3.47 -11.89
N LYS A 77 -15.22 2.82 -12.12
CA LYS A 77 -14.89 2.17 -13.39
C LYS A 77 -15.03 0.65 -13.30
N PRO A 78 -15.24 -0.05 -14.43
CA PRO A 78 -15.19 -1.51 -14.46
C PRO A 78 -13.88 -2.05 -13.88
N GLY A 79 -13.99 -2.96 -12.92
CA GLY A 79 -12.84 -3.56 -12.23
C GLY A 79 -12.38 -2.85 -10.96
N ASP A 80 -12.99 -1.72 -10.57
CA ASP A 80 -12.86 -1.13 -9.24
C ASP A 80 -13.55 -1.98 -8.16
N VAL A 81 -13.15 -1.81 -6.89
CA VAL A 81 -13.79 -2.44 -5.74
C VAL A 81 -14.52 -1.38 -4.91
N VAL A 82 -15.81 -1.57 -4.67
CA VAL A 82 -16.65 -0.67 -3.86
C VAL A 82 -16.90 -1.28 -2.49
N ILE A 83 -16.61 -0.52 -1.43
CA ILE A 83 -16.72 -0.97 -0.04
C ILE A 83 -17.81 -0.15 0.65
N SER A 84 -18.85 -0.84 1.12
CA SER A 84 -19.94 -0.26 1.92
C SER A 84 -19.81 -0.66 3.39
N ARG A 85 -20.15 0.26 4.28
CA ARG A 85 -20.02 0.14 5.75
C ARG A 85 -21.37 0.17 6.47
N GLN A 86 -22.45 -0.25 5.80
CA GLN A 86 -23.79 -0.23 6.40
C GLN A 86 -24.09 -1.54 7.15
N ASP A 87 -24.37 -1.44 8.45
CA ASP A 87 -24.95 -2.55 9.21
C ASP A 87 -26.36 -2.87 8.67
N ILE A 88 -26.56 -4.13 8.24
CA ILE A 88 -27.83 -4.60 7.66
C ILE A 88 -28.86 -4.87 8.77
N GLY A 89 -29.29 -3.84 9.48
CA GLY A 89 -30.33 -4.00 10.51
C GLY A 89 -30.78 -2.76 11.28
N HIS A 90 -29.90 -1.78 11.54
CA HIS A 90 -30.20 -0.74 12.52
C HIS A 90 -30.54 0.63 11.92
N ARG A 91 -31.84 0.80 11.61
CA ARG A 91 -32.49 2.13 11.56
C ARG A 91 -32.93 2.57 12.97
N GLY A 92 -32.00 2.59 13.93
CA GLY A 92 -32.32 2.98 15.31
C GLY A 92 -31.12 2.97 16.25
N SER A 93 -30.85 4.13 16.85
CA SER A 93 -29.86 4.43 17.91
C SER A 93 -28.51 3.67 17.86
N GLN A 94 -27.42 4.38 17.53
CA GLN A 94 -26.07 3.95 17.86
C GLN A 94 -25.92 3.80 19.39
N LYS A 95 -26.00 2.56 19.91
CA LYS A 95 -25.45 2.22 21.23
C LYS A 95 -23.96 1.98 21.05
N ALA A 96 -23.15 3.00 21.35
CA ALA A 96 -21.73 3.08 21.01
C ALA A 96 -20.78 2.11 21.76
N ASN A 97 -21.30 1.06 22.42
CA ASN A 97 -20.55 0.20 23.36
C ASN A 97 -20.71 -1.31 23.10
N LEU A 98 -20.97 -1.74 21.85
CA LEU A 98 -20.68 -3.12 21.46
C LEU A 98 -19.19 -3.24 21.11
N PRO A 99 -18.52 -4.39 21.37
CA PRO A 99 -17.19 -4.65 20.84
C PRO A 99 -17.19 -4.41 19.33
N GLY A 100 -16.25 -3.60 18.84
CA GLY A 100 -16.26 -3.14 17.47
C GLY A 100 -16.24 -4.29 16.47
N ASN A 101 -17.11 -4.22 15.46
CA ASN A 101 -17.12 -5.13 14.31
C ASN A 101 -15.71 -5.16 13.69
N LEU A 102 -15.02 -6.30 13.78
CA LEU A 102 -13.62 -6.47 13.42
C LEU A 102 -13.42 -6.37 11.92
N LEU A 103 -14.41 -6.74 11.09
CA LEU A 103 -14.42 -6.43 9.65
C LEU A 103 -14.46 -4.91 9.39
N HIS A 104 -15.22 -4.12 10.17
CA HIS A 104 -15.18 -2.66 10.05
C HIS A 104 -13.83 -2.09 10.48
N GLN A 105 -13.25 -2.58 11.59
CA GLN A 105 -11.90 -2.18 12.02
C GLN A 105 -10.83 -2.56 10.99
N ALA A 106 -10.93 -3.76 10.41
CA ALA A 106 -10.05 -4.22 9.32
C ALA A 106 -10.18 -3.33 8.08
N ALA A 107 -11.39 -2.92 7.70
CA ALA A 107 -11.61 -2.00 6.58
C ALA A 107 -11.01 -0.61 6.86
N ASP A 108 -11.11 -0.11 8.10
CA ASP A 108 -10.50 1.14 8.56
C ASP A 108 -8.96 1.10 8.61
N VAL A 109 -8.38 -0.06 8.89
CA VAL A 109 -6.94 -0.28 8.85
C VAL A 109 -6.48 -0.32 7.40
N LEU A 110 -7.08 -1.19 6.58
CA LEU A 110 -6.72 -1.35 5.17
C LEU A 110 -6.86 -0.02 4.41
N GLN A 111 -7.92 0.76 4.65
CA GLN A 111 -8.07 2.10 4.06
C GLN A 111 -6.93 3.07 4.45
N ARG A 112 -6.38 2.96 5.67
CA ARG A 112 -5.26 3.80 6.10
C ARG A 112 -3.91 3.34 5.56
N GLU A 113 -3.78 2.06 5.18
CA GLU A 113 -2.58 1.51 4.56
C GLU A 113 -2.47 1.87 3.08
N VAL A 114 -3.51 1.51 2.29
CA VAL A 114 -3.49 1.62 0.82
C VAL A 114 -4.26 2.82 0.27
N GLY A 115 -5.01 3.54 1.10
CA GLY A 115 -5.86 4.64 0.64
C GLY A 115 -6.89 4.13 -0.38
N THR A 116 -6.99 4.78 -1.54
CA THR A 116 -7.83 4.35 -2.66
C THR A 116 -7.07 3.50 -3.69
N ASP A 117 -5.80 3.17 -3.47
CA ASP A 117 -5.00 2.39 -4.41
C ASP A 117 -5.37 0.90 -4.36
N GLY A 118 -5.93 0.38 -5.44
CA GLY A 118 -6.23 -1.03 -5.62
C GLY A 118 -5.15 -1.82 -6.36
N ARG A 119 -4.03 -1.22 -6.80
CA ARG A 119 -3.00 -1.88 -7.63
C ARG A 119 -2.41 -3.15 -6.99
N TRP A 120 -2.47 -3.28 -5.66
CA TRP A 120 -2.09 -4.51 -4.94
C TRP A 120 -2.99 -5.71 -5.27
N LEU A 121 -4.25 -5.48 -5.67
CA LEU A 121 -5.18 -6.52 -6.14
C LEU A 121 -4.82 -7.08 -7.53
N LEU A 122 -3.76 -6.57 -8.18
CA LEU A 122 -3.22 -7.11 -9.43
C LEU A 122 -2.12 -8.16 -9.20
N SER A 123 -1.54 -8.23 -7.99
CA SER A 123 -0.28 -8.93 -7.73
C SER A 123 -0.39 -10.46 -7.78
N ASP A 124 -1.57 -11.03 -7.52
CA ASP A 124 -1.76 -12.48 -7.29
C ASP A 124 -2.50 -13.23 -8.41
N SER A 125 -2.94 -12.56 -9.49
CA SER A 125 -3.77 -13.19 -10.53
C SER A 125 -3.10 -14.35 -11.31
N THR A 126 -1.79 -14.57 -11.16
CA THR A 126 -1.05 -15.70 -11.75
C THR A 126 -0.79 -16.86 -10.78
N ALA A 127 -0.92 -16.66 -9.46
CA ALA A 127 -0.54 -17.66 -8.45
C ALA A 127 -1.67 -18.64 -8.08
N CYS A 128 -2.93 -18.20 -8.17
CA CYS A 128 -4.11 -18.94 -7.65
C CYS A 128 -4.93 -19.70 -8.72
N VAL A 129 -4.44 -19.84 -9.96
CA VAL A 129 -5.13 -20.59 -11.05
C VAL A 129 -4.31 -21.82 -11.48
N SER A 130 -3.79 -22.56 -10.50
CA SER A 130 -2.90 -23.72 -10.67
C SER A 130 -3.57 -25.07 -10.36
N THR A 131 -4.79 -25.31 -10.87
CA THR A 131 -5.43 -26.65 -10.89
C THR A 131 -6.35 -26.87 -12.10
N SER A 132 -5.83 -26.62 -13.32
CA SER A 132 -6.42 -27.20 -14.54
C SER A 132 -5.33 -27.47 -15.59
N PRO A 133 -5.18 -28.69 -16.13
CA PRO A 133 -4.07 -29.02 -17.04
C PRO A 133 -4.08 -28.31 -18.41
N ASN A 134 -5.14 -27.56 -18.74
CA ASN A 134 -5.43 -27.13 -20.13
C ASN A 134 -5.29 -25.61 -20.40
N THR A 135 -4.80 -24.80 -19.45
CA THR A 135 -4.72 -23.34 -19.59
C THR A 135 -3.37 -22.78 -20.09
N SER A 136 -2.42 -23.63 -20.49
CA SER A 136 -1.08 -23.25 -20.98
C SER A 136 -1.03 -22.52 -22.35
N LYS A 137 -2.16 -21.98 -22.81
CA LYS A 137 -2.28 -21.15 -24.03
C LYS A 137 -2.99 -19.80 -23.83
N ILE A 138 -3.39 -19.42 -22.61
CA ILE A 138 -4.10 -18.16 -22.33
C ILE A 138 -3.15 -17.12 -21.72
N VAL A 139 -2.06 -16.80 -22.43
CA VAL A 139 -1.15 -15.70 -22.10
C VAL A 139 -0.69 -15.01 -23.39
N GLN A 140 -1.60 -14.28 -24.06
CA GLN A 140 -1.17 -13.30 -25.09
C GLN A 140 -2.15 -12.18 -25.44
N GLU A 141 -3.44 -12.25 -25.10
CA GLU A 141 -4.37 -11.14 -25.30
C GLU A 141 -4.80 -10.52 -23.96
N ARG A 142 -4.03 -9.53 -23.48
CA ARG A 142 -4.55 -8.57 -22.51
C ARG A 142 -5.55 -7.68 -23.23
N ASP A 143 -6.76 -7.61 -22.69
CA ASP A 143 -7.79 -6.70 -23.17
C ASP A 143 -7.48 -5.26 -22.70
N PRO A 144 -7.16 -4.31 -23.60
CA PRO A 144 -6.74 -2.95 -23.23
C PRO A 144 -7.86 -2.16 -22.53
N SER A 145 -9.10 -2.64 -22.54
CA SER A 145 -10.21 -2.04 -21.78
C SER A 145 -10.07 -2.19 -20.25
N PHE A 146 -9.16 -3.04 -19.78
CA PHE A 146 -8.87 -3.28 -18.35
C PHE A 146 -7.45 -2.89 -17.90
N ASP A 147 -6.66 -2.19 -18.73
CA ASP A 147 -5.36 -1.58 -18.36
C ASP A 147 -5.49 -0.39 -17.37
N HIS A 148 -6.66 -0.23 -16.75
CA HIS A 148 -6.88 0.73 -15.68
C HIS A 148 -6.53 0.12 -14.32
N ASN A 149 -5.59 0.77 -13.63
CA ASN A 149 -5.26 0.49 -12.24
C ASN A 149 -6.55 0.55 -11.39
N PRO A 150 -6.97 -0.54 -10.73
CA PRO A 150 -8.20 -0.56 -9.95
C PRO A 150 -8.12 0.40 -8.77
N GLN A 151 -9.26 1.02 -8.44
CA GLN A 151 -9.41 1.87 -7.27
C GLN A 151 -10.32 1.24 -6.22
N LEU A 152 -10.07 1.59 -4.95
CA LEU A 152 -10.91 1.23 -3.81
C LEU A 152 -11.84 2.40 -3.46
N HIS A 153 -13.14 2.18 -3.55
CA HIS A 153 -14.17 3.20 -3.28
C HIS A 153 -14.87 2.92 -1.95
N TYR A 154 -14.35 3.53 -0.88
CA TYR A 154 -14.99 3.53 0.43
C TYR A 154 -16.15 4.52 0.43
N ARG A 155 -17.36 4.02 0.21
CA ARG A 155 -18.56 4.85 0.13
C ARG A 155 -19.60 4.35 1.10
N ASN A 156 -20.26 5.27 1.79
CA ASN A 156 -21.57 4.99 2.36
C ASN A 156 -22.57 4.94 1.20
N THR A 157 -22.54 3.84 0.42
CA THR A 157 -23.61 3.53 -0.53
C THR A 157 -24.86 3.28 0.28
N GLY A 158 -25.64 4.36 0.46
CA GLY A 158 -26.98 4.26 1.00
C GLY A 158 -27.70 3.11 0.32
N THR A 159 -28.39 2.27 1.09
CA THR A 159 -29.14 1.09 0.64
C THR A 159 -30.36 1.42 -0.24
N ASN A 160 -30.15 2.28 -1.23
CA ASN A 160 -30.82 2.27 -2.51
C ASN A 160 -30.23 1.15 -3.37
N ILE A 161 -30.43 -0.10 -2.92
CA ILE A 161 -30.94 -1.12 -3.84
C ILE A 161 -32.32 -0.61 -4.27
N ARG A 162 -32.35 0.39 -5.16
CA ARG A 162 -33.59 0.99 -5.62
C ARG A 162 -34.27 -0.06 -6.47
N SER A 163 -35.50 -0.39 -6.10
CA SER A 163 -36.43 -1.30 -6.76
C SER A 163 -36.85 -0.88 -8.19
N GLY A 164 -36.07 -0.02 -8.86
CA GLY A 164 -36.31 0.51 -10.21
C GLY A 164 -35.33 0.02 -11.28
N GLY A 165 -34.27 -0.71 -10.92
CA GLY A 165 -33.39 -1.41 -11.85
C GLY A 165 -33.43 -2.91 -11.53
N GLY A 166 -33.79 -3.74 -12.51
CA GLY A 166 -34.15 -5.14 -12.29
C GLY A 166 -33.00 -6.08 -11.93
N MET A 167 -32.42 -5.92 -10.74
CA MET A 167 -31.55 -6.93 -10.13
C MET A 167 -32.43 -8.12 -9.72
N ARG A 168 -32.70 -9.01 -10.69
CA ARG A 168 -33.49 -10.23 -10.49
C ARG A 168 -32.61 -11.34 -9.97
N ILE A 169 -32.95 -11.77 -8.78
CA ILE A 169 -32.20 -12.70 -7.97
C ILE A 169 -33.30 -13.48 -7.11
N SER A 170 -33.12 -14.70 -6.53
CA SER A 170 -34.12 -15.70 -5.98
C SER A 170 -33.53 -16.75 -4.97
N VAL A 171 -34.24 -17.38 -4.02
CA VAL A 171 -33.56 -18.31 -3.05
C VAL A 171 -34.21 -19.68 -2.85
N MET A 172 -33.36 -20.71 -2.66
CA MET A 172 -33.66 -21.98 -1.99
C MET A 172 -32.69 -22.22 -0.83
N ALA A 173 -33.18 -22.09 0.40
CA ALA A 173 -32.45 -22.54 1.58
C ALA A 173 -32.65 -24.05 1.76
N ALA A 174 -31.58 -24.84 1.65
CA ALA A 174 -31.55 -26.21 2.17
C ALA A 174 -31.16 -26.17 3.66
N ASP A 175 -31.59 -27.17 4.43
CA ASP A 175 -31.56 -27.16 5.89
C ASP A 175 -30.14 -26.93 6.46
N VAL A 176 -29.95 -25.76 7.08
CA VAL A 176 -28.63 -25.23 7.51
C VAL A 176 -28.31 -25.66 8.97
N ASP A 177 -29.32 -26.13 9.70
CA ASP A 177 -29.31 -26.21 11.16
C ASP A 177 -28.40 -27.32 11.74
N THR A 178 -27.83 -28.22 10.94
CA THR A 178 -26.87 -29.26 11.40
C THR A 178 -25.42 -28.82 11.33
N VAL A 179 -25.07 -27.94 10.38
CA VAL A 179 -23.69 -27.61 10.01
C VAL A 179 -23.00 -26.65 11.00
N PHE A 180 -23.75 -25.69 11.54
CA PHE A 180 -23.19 -24.52 12.22
C PHE A 180 -23.23 -24.61 13.76
N LYS A 181 -23.79 -25.69 14.33
CA LYS A 181 -24.08 -25.81 15.78
C LYS A 181 -22.85 -25.81 16.70
N ASN A 182 -21.63 -25.94 16.17
CA ASN A 182 -20.37 -25.99 16.91
C ASN A 182 -19.30 -25.06 16.33
N LEU A 183 -19.67 -23.89 15.80
CA LEU A 183 -18.69 -22.92 15.29
C LEU A 183 -17.80 -22.36 16.43
N PRO A 184 -16.47 -22.33 16.27
CA PRO A 184 -15.58 -21.60 17.17
C PRO A 184 -15.94 -20.11 17.27
N VAL A 185 -15.61 -19.48 18.40
CA VAL A 185 -15.87 -18.04 18.65
C VAL A 185 -15.25 -17.11 17.59
N ASN A 186 -14.19 -17.57 16.90
CA ASN A 186 -13.52 -16.87 15.80
C ASN A 186 -13.94 -17.43 14.43
N SER A 187 -15.24 -17.46 14.15
CA SER A 187 -15.79 -17.93 12.87
C SER A 187 -16.44 -16.80 12.09
N MET A 188 -16.26 -16.80 10.78
CA MET A 188 -16.83 -15.78 9.89
C MET A 188 -17.66 -16.40 8.76
N ILE A 189 -18.76 -15.74 8.41
CA ILE A 189 -19.57 -16.11 7.24
C ILE A 189 -19.33 -15.13 6.09
N VAL A 190 -18.98 -15.67 4.92
CA VAL A 190 -18.92 -14.92 3.66
C VAL A 190 -20.13 -15.29 2.79
N LEU A 191 -20.91 -14.29 2.38
CA LEU A 191 -21.98 -14.44 1.40
C LEU A 191 -21.47 -14.04 0.01
N GLY A 192 -21.49 -14.96 -0.95
CA GLY A 192 -20.98 -14.75 -2.30
C GLY A 192 -22.08 -14.57 -3.35
N VAL A 193 -22.41 -13.32 -3.69
CA VAL A 193 -23.47 -12.98 -4.66
C VAL A 193 -22.89 -12.90 -6.07
N ASN A 194 -23.16 -13.91 -6.89
CA ASN A 194 -22.81 -13.92 -8.31
C ASN A 194 -23.99 -13.40 -9.15
N ASP A 195 -23.79 -12.37 -9.98
CA ASP A 195 -24.77 -11.87 -10.95
C ASP A 195 -24.45 -12.44 -12.34
N SER A 196 -25.29 -13.35 -12.82
CA SER A 196 -25.11 -14.01 -14.13
C SER A 196 -25.41 -13.11 -15.35
N LYS A 197 -25.84 -11.85 -15.14
CA LYS A 197 -26.29 -10.93 -16.21
C LYS A 197 -25.54 -9.60 -16.33
N GLY A 198 -24.59 -9.30 -15.45
CA GLY A 198 -23.99 -7.96 -15.35
C GLY A 198 -22.78 -7.66 -16.24
N LEU A 199 -22.88 -7.68 -17.57
CA LEU A 199 -22.00 -6.94 -18.53
C LEU A 199 -22.60 -7.02 -19.97
N PRO A 200 -22.59 -5.94 -20.79
CA PRO A 200 -23.16 -5.95 -22.14
C PRO A 200 -22.36 -6.84 -23.10
N GLY A 201 -23.07 -7.46 -24.06
CA GLY A 201 -22.60 -8.60 -24.86
C GLY A 201 -21.40 -8.31 -25.77
N GLY A 202 -20.24 -8.86 -25.41
CA GLY A 202 -19.07 -9.06 -26.26
C GLY A 202 -18.65 -10.53 -26.29
N ASN A 203 -17.61 -10.85 -27.07
CA ASN A 203 -17.15 -12.22 -27.35
C ASN A 203 -17.00 -13.11 -26.11
N VAL A 204 -17.45 -14.37 -26.23
CA VAL A 204 -17.59 -15.31 -25.11
C VAL A 204 -16.26 -15.72 -24.46
N SER A 205 -15.14 -15.64 -25.19
CA SER A 205 -13.78 -15.82 -24.66
C SER A 205 -13.42 -14.69 -23.70
N SER A 206 -13.37 -13.44 -24.22
CA SER A 206 -13.03 -12.26 -23.41
C SER A 206 -13.97 -12.08 -22.22
N ARG A 207 -15.24 -12.50 -22.33
CA ARG A 207 -16.16 -12.51 -21.19
C ARG A 207 -15.66 -13.33 -20.00
N ARG A 208 -15.20 -14.58 -20.19
CA ARG A 208 -14.72 -15.42 -19.08
C ARG A 208 -13.46 -14.85 -18.45
N ASP A 209 -12.54 -14.36 -19.28
CA ASP A 209 -11.26 -13.82 -18.80
C ASP A 209 -11.46 -12.51 -18.02
N ARG A 210 -12.38 -11.65 -18.46
CA ARG A 210 -12.84 -10.46 -17.72
C ARG A 210 -13.52 -10.82 -16.39
N GLU A 211 -14.47 -11.78 -16.41
CA GLU A 211 -15.16 -12.26 -15.20
C GLU A 211 -14.16 -12.84 -14.18
N ASN A 212 -13.13 -13.57 -14.63
CA ASN A 212 -12.06 -14.11 -13.79
C ASN A 212 -11.24 -13.02 -13.08
N VAL A 213 -10.81 -11.96 -13.79
CA VAL A 213 -9.98 -10.88 -13.22
C VAL A 213 -10.76 -10.08 -12.16
N VAL A 214 -12.01 -9.70 -12.43
CA VAL A 214 -12.83 -8.97 -11.44
C VAL A 214 -13.15 -9.86 -10.24
N THR A 215 -13.42 -11.15 -10.47
CA THR A 215 -13.60 -12.13 -9.40
C THR A 215 -12.36 -12.23 -8.51
N ALA A 216 -11.16 -12.31 -9.09
CA ALA A 216 -9.90 -12.38 -8.35
C ALA A 216 -9.70 -11.15 -7.45
N ARG A 217 -9.98 -9.93 -7.94
CA ARG A 217 -9.87 -8.69 -7.14
C ARG A 217 -10.78 -8.71 -5.90
N VAL A 218 -12.04 -9.15 -6.05
CA VAL A 218 -12.98 -9.26 -4.91
C VAL A 218 -12.54 -10.36 -3.92
N ILE A 219 -12.04 -11.49 -4.42
CA ILE A 219 -11.47 -12.56 -3.62
C ILE A 219 -10.29 -12.07 -2.76
N LEU A 220 -9.33 -11.37 -3.38
CA LEU A 220 -8.13 -10.86 -2.71
C LEU A 220 -8.49 -9.82 -1.65
N TYR A 221 -9.40 -8.90 -1.96
CA TYR A 221 -9.90 -7.92 -0.98
C TYR A 221 -10.57 -8.61 0.22
N ALA A 222 -11.43 -9.59 -0.04
CA ALA A 222 -12.10 -10.35 1.03
C ALA A 222 -11.09 -11.13 1.89
N ARG A 223 -10.14 -11.84 1.28
CA ARG A 223 -9.06 -12.54 2.00
C ARG A 223 -8.28 -11.62 2.92
N GLU A 224 -7.85 -10.46 2.42
CA GLU A 224 -7.03 -9.53 3.21
C GLU A 224 -7.84 -8.91 4.37
N LEU A 225 -9.10 -8.58 4.15
CA LEU A 225 -10.00 -8.07 5.19
C LEU A 225 -10.19 -9.09 6.34
N ILE A 226 -10.32 -10.38 5.99
CA ILE A 226 -10.47 -11.48 6.95
C ILE A 226 -9.15 -11.77 7.68
N LYS A 227 -8.00 -11.66 7.01
CA LYS A 227 -6.69 -11.78 7.67
C LYS A 227 -6.49 -10.65 8.68
N LEU A 228 -6.85 -9.42 8.31
CA LEU A 228 -6.77 -8.23 9.16
C LEU A 228 -7.67 -8.29 10.40
N SER A 229 -8.89 -8.83 10.33
CA SER A 229 -9.78 -8.88 11.50
C SER A 229 -9.20 -9.71 12.66
N THR A 230 -8.32 -10.67 12.35
CA THR A 230 -7.52 -11.42 13.35
C THR A 230 -6.17 -10.80 13.73
N MET A 231 -5.70 -9.75 13.05
CA MET A 231 -4.44 -9.07 13.37
C MET A 231 -4.58 -8.08 14.54
N GLN A 232 -5.40 -8.40 15.54
CA GLN A 232 -5.55 -7.60 16.76
C GLN A 232 -4.22 -7.39 17.50
N HIS A 233 -3.27 -8.33 17.40
CA HIS A 233 -1.93 -8.19 17.96
C HIS A 233 -1.07 -7.09 17.32
N LEU A 234 -1.44 -6.64 16.11
CA LEU A 234 -0.86 -5.45 15.48
C LEU A 234 -1.55 -4.15 15.93
N MET A 235 -2.79 -4.21 16.43
CA MET A 235 -3.50 -3.04 16.95
C MET A 235 -2.87 -2.65 18.29
N LYS A 236 -2.02 -1.63 18.26
CA LYS A 236 -1.23 -1.19 19.41
C LYS A 236 -1.52 0.26 19.76
N THR A 237 -1.33 0.62 21.03
CA THR A 237 -1.37 2.02 21.46
C THR A 237 0.02 2.64 21.33
N LYS A 238 0.11 3.98 21.24
CA LYS A 238 1.42 4.67 21.24
C LYS A 238 2.28 4.30 22.47
N SER A 239 1.65 4.14 23.63
CA SER A 239 2.34 3.77 24.86
C SER A 239 2.86 2.32 24.84
N SER A 240 2.16 1.39 24.19
CA SER A 240 2.58 -0.02 24.12
C SER A 240 3.72 -0.29 23.12
N ILE A 241 4.12 0.70 22.33
CA ILE A 241 5.25 0.64 21.38
C ILE A 241 6.34 1.68 21.68
N GLN A 242 6.22 2.41 22.79
CA GLN A 242 7.16 3.45 23.12
C GLN A 242 8.51 2.82 23.51
N ARG A 243 9.58 3.17 22.79
CA ARG A 243 10.93 2.61 22.98
C ARG A 243 11.01 1.09 22.88
N THR A 244 10.19 0.46 22.02
CA THR A 244 10.28 -0.99 21.74
C THR A 244 11.30 -1.32 20.65
N GLU A 245 11.83 -0.32 19.95
CA GLU A 245 12.85 -0.48 18.91
C GLU A 245 14.16 0.20 19.33
N THR A 246 15.25 -0.22 18.70
CA THR A 246 16.61 0.23 19.02
C THR A 246 17.14 1.18 17.96
N ILE A 247 17.84 2.23 18.40
CA ILE A 247 18.65 3.07 17.52
C ILE A 247 20.01 2.38 17.30
N VAL A 248 20.34 2.11 16.05
CA VAL A 248 21.53 1.35 15.64
C VAL A 248 22.44 2.21 14.74
N PRO A 249 23.78 2.00 14.78
CA PRO A 249 24.70 2.74 13.93
C PRO A 249 24.50 2.41 12.44
N PRO A 250 25.04 3.24 11.53
CA PRO A 250 25.21 2.87 10.11
C PRO A 250 25.82 1.46 9.96
N PHE A 251 25.26 0.66 9.04
CA PHE A 251 25.69 -0.73 8.86
C PHE A 251 26.79 -0.92 7.80
N MET A 252 26.91 0.01 6.84
CA MET A 252 28.01 0.11 5.86
C MET A 252 28.00 1.50 5.19
N ASP A 253 29.09 1.86 4.53
CA ASP A 253 29.12 3.05 3.67
C ASP A 253 28.25 2.83 2.42
N PRO A 254 27.52 3.86 1.96
CA PRO A 254 26.63 3.72 0.81
C PRO A 254 27.43 3.62 -0.50
N ALA A 255 27.09 2.63 -1.33
CA ALA A 255 27.67 2.52 -2.66
C ALA A 255 27.27 3.72 -3.55
N ILE A 256 28.26 4.52 -3.95
CA ILE A 256 28.07 5.65 -4.86
C ILE A 256 28.12 5.15 -6.31
N LEU A 257 26.97 5.14 -6.98
CA LEU A 257 26.90 4.90 -8.42
C LEU A 257 27.52 6.07 -9.20
N PRO A 258 28.19 5.82 -10.34
CA PRO A 258 28.76 6.89 -11.16
C PRO A 258 27.66 7.82 -11.69
N PHE A 259 27.99 9.11 -11.80
CA PHE A 259 27.11 10.13 -12.40
C PHE A 259 27.54 10.41 -13.84
N GLU A 260 26.57 10.82 -14.67
CA GLU A 260 26.87 11.44 -15.97
C GLU A 260 27.67 12.73 -15.74
N SER A 261 28.66 13.01 -16.61
CA SER A 261 29.36 14.30 -16.60
C SER A 261 28.46 15.38 -17.19
N HIS A 262 28.26 16.47 -16.44
CA HIS A 262 27.47 17.62 -16.88
C HIS A 262 28.38 18.82 -17.08
N GLN A 263 28.36 19.41 -18.29
CA GLN A 263 29.07 20.64 -18.57
C GLN A 263 28.21 21.84 -18.14
N TYR A 264 28.60 22.48 -17.04
CA TYR A 264 28.06 23.77 -16.62
C TYR A 264 29.09 24.89 -16.85
N PRO A 265 28.66 26.15 -17.05
CA PRO A 265 29.60 27.26 -17.24
C PRO A 265 30.53 27.41 -16.02
N PRO A 266 31.87 27.37 -16.19
CA PRO A 266 32.81 27.57 -15.08
C PRO A 266 32.95 29.05 -14.67
N SER A 267 32.31 29.96 -15.40
CA SER A 267 32.41 31.41 -15.21
C SER A 267 31.42 31.91 -14.16
N GLY A 268 31.79 31.83 -12.88
CA GLY A 268 30.97 32.33 -11.80
C GLY A 268 31.64 32.20 -10.43
N LYS A 269 31.14 32.95 -9.45
CA LYS A 269 31.53 32.82 -8.02
C LYS A 269 30.38 32.32 -7.15
N ALA A 270 29.17 32.33 -7.67
CA ALA A 270 27.99 31.88 -6.95
C ALA A 270 27.84 30.35 -7.06
N VAL A 271 27.26 29.77 -6.02
CA VAL A 271 26.99 28.33 -5.89
C VAL A 271 25.48 28.12 -6.01
N LEU A 272 25.06 27.24 -6.91
CA LEU A 272 23.68 26.76 -6.96
C LEU A 272 23.59 25.45 -6.18
N LEU A 273 22.76 25.43 -5.14
CA LEU A 273 22.28 24.22 -4.49
C LEU A 273 20.90 23.85 -5.04
N VAL A 274 20.76 22.62 -5.55
CA VAL A 274 19.45 22.03 -5.87
C VAL A 274 19.11 20.95 -4.85
N ILE A 275 17.91 21.04 -4.28
CA ILE A 275 17.35 20.07 -3.34
C ILE A 275 16.16 19.36 -4.01
N PRO A 276 16.27 18.08 -4.41
CA PRO A 276 15.32 17.42 -5.29
C PRO A 276 14.12 16.79 -4.52
N THR A 277 13.50 17.51 -3.58
CA THR A 277 12.47 16.96 -2.68
C THR A 277 11.23 17.84 -2.51
N ALA A 278 10.09 17.22 -2.21
CA ALA A 278 8.89 17.90 -1.71
C ALA A 278 8.84 17.97 -0.17
N ASN A 279 9.65 17.20 0.55
CA ASN A 279 9.59 17.12 2.01
C ASN A 279 10.28 18.35 2.65
N LYS A 280 9.49 19.20 3.32
CA LYS A 280 9.96 20.46 3.92
C LYS A 280 10.95 20.29 5.08
N GLN A 281 10.93 19.17 5.80
CA GLN A 281 11.92 18.90 6.85
C GLN A 281 13.27 18.51 6.24
N LYS A 282 13.29 17.65 5.20
CA LYS A 282 14.50 17.34 4.42
C LYS A 282 15.08 18.57 3.73
N GLU A 283 14.23 19.43 3.18
CA GLU A 283 14.64 20.74 2.63
C GLU A 283 15.30 21.61 3.70
N ALA A 284 14.68 21.76 4.88
CA ALA A 284 15.22 22.57 5.97
C ALA A 284 16.57 22.05 6.50
N LEU A 285 16.73 20.74 6.63
CA LEU A 285 17.99 20.11 7.05
C LEU A 285 19.15 20.43 6.09
N LEU A 286 18.93 20.27 4.79
CA LEU A 286 19.96 20.57 3.78
C LEU A 286 20.22 22.08 3.66
N ARG A 287 19.17 22.92 3.69
CA ARG A 287 19.33 24.39 3.70
C ARG A 287 20.15 24.87 4.90
N GLY A 288 19.89 24.31 6.09
CA GLY A 288 20.64 24.62 7.31
C GLY A 288 22.11 24.24 7.17
N ALA A 289 22.40 22.97 6.86
CA ALA A 289 23.77 22.48 6.75
C ALA A 289 24.61 23.22 5.69
N PHE A 290 24.04 23.53 4.53
CA PHE A 290 24.73 24.33 3.51
C PHE A 290 24.92 25.80 3.92
N GLY A 291 24.06 26.36 4.77
CA GLY A 291 24.27 27.68 5.35
C GLY A 291 25.36 27.68 6.42
N ASP A 292 25.34 26.69 7.32
CA ASP A 292 26.26 26.58 8.46
C ASP A 292 27.70 26.21 8.02
N GLN A 293 27.84 25.45 6.92
CA GLN A 293 29.14 25.02 6.38
C GLN A 293 29.61 25.82 5.16
N ALA A 294 28.94 26.91 4.79
CA ALA A 294 29.31 27.73 3.62
C ALA A 294 30.72 28.34 3.78
N PRO A 295 31.60 28.25 2.76
CA PRO A 295 32.84 29.00 2.74
C PRO A 295 32.58 30.50 2.88
N ASN A 296 33.45 31.20 3.62
CA ASN A 296 33.30 32.63 3.88
C ASN A 296 33.15 33.44 2.57
N GLY A 297 31.99 34.07 2.40
CA GLY A 297 31.67 34.87 1.21
C GLY A 297 31.12 34.09 0.01
N ALA A 298 30.76 32.81 0.16
CA ALA A 298 30.04 32.05 -0.86
C ALA A 298 28.62 32.62 -1.09
N ASP A 299 28.29 32.96 -2.34
CA ASP A 299 26.95 33.40 -2.73
C ASP A 299 26.08 32.17 -3.07
N LEU A 300 25.30 31.70 -2.11
CA LEU A 300 24.51 30.47 -2.20
C LEU A 300 23.08 30.72 -2.70
N HIS A 301 22.79 30.30 -3.92
CA HIS A 301 21.45 30.27 -4.51
C HIS A 301 20.85 28.88 -4.29
N VAL A 302 19.59 28.79 -3.83
CA VAL A 302 18.98 27.49 -3.51
C VAL A 302 17.64 27.29 -4.23
N ILE A 303 17.57 26.25 -5.05
CA ILE A 303 16.35 25.80 -5.75
C ILE A 303 15.86 24.51 -5.08
N THR A 304 14.54 24.41 -4.84
CA THR A 304 13.90 23.20 -4.32
C THR A 304 12.76 22.80 -5.24
N VAL A 305 12.88 21.64 -5.88
CA VAL A 305 11.93 21.10 -6.86
C VAL A 305 11.85 19.59 -6.65
N PRO A 306 10.67 18.97 -6.55
CA PRO A 306 10.58 17.51 -6.44
C PRO A 306 10.97 16.84 -7.75
N PHE A 307 11.86 15.84 -7.66
CA PHE A 307 12.14 14.90 -8.75
C PHE A 307 11.82 13.49 -8.28
N ASP A 308 11.32 12.65 -9.18
CA ASP A 308 11.07 11.24 -8.89
C ASP A 308 12.39 10.48 -8.64
N SER A 309 12.36 9.55 -7.68
CA SER A 309 13.45 8.61 -7.41
C SER A 309 13.32 7.32 -8.22
N GLY A 310 12.14 6.99 -8.74
CA GLY A 310 11.91 5.82 -9.60
C GLY A 310 12.10 4.46 -8.90
N VAL A 311 12.13 4.45 -7.56
CA VAL A 311 12.39 3.26 -6.72
C VAL A 311 11.19 2.90 -5.82
N GLY A 312 9.98 3.30 -6.22
CA GLY A 312 8.75 3.15 -5.44
C GLY A 312 8.66 4.12 -4.24
N GLU A 313 7.53 4.06 -3.53
CA GLU A 313 7.28 4.85 -2.32
C GLU A 313 8.13 4.38 -1.12
N GLN A 314 8.45 3.09 -1.08
CA GLN A 314 9.26 2.47 -0.04
C GLN A 314 10.47 1.77 -0.67
N PRO A 315 11.64 2.45 -0.76
CA PRO A 315 12.87 1.80 -1.14
C PRO A 315 13.27 0.79 -0.05
N TYR A 316 13.79 -0.36 -0.49
CA TYR A 316 14.44 -1.37 0.35
C TYR A 316 15.88 -1.59 -0.09
N ASN A 317 16.78 -1.86 0.86
CA ASN A 317 18.18 -2.20 0.58
C ASN A 317 18.86 -1.14 -0.34
N ASP A 318 19.62 -1.60 -1.34
CA ASP A 318 20.34 -0.76 -2.31
C ASP A 318 19.44 0.24 -3.08
N ALA A 319 18.12 0.05 -3.08
CA ALA A 319 17.17 1.00 -3.67
C ALA A 319 17.18 2.37 -2.96
N GLY A 320 17.60 2.46 -1.70
CA GLY A 320 17.81 3.73 -1.02
C GLY A 320 18.88 4.58 -1.72
N SER A 321 20.05 3.98 -1.98
CA SER A 321 21.16 4.64 -2.69
C SER A 321 20.79 4.98 -4.13
N LEU A 322 20.13 4.05 -4.84
CA LEU A 322 19.64 4.27 -6.20
C LEU A 322 18.62 5.41 -6.25
N GLY A 323 17.70 5.50 -5.27
CA GLY A 323 16.72 6.57 -5.21
C GLY A 323 17.34 7.96 -5.01
N ALA A 324 18.34 8.07 -4.13
CA ALA A 324 19.10 9.30 -3.93
C ALA A 324 19.85 9.72 -5.21
N HIS A 325 20.52 8.77 -5.87
CA HIS A 325 21.23 8.98 -7.14
C HIS A 325 20.29 9.40 -8.27
N ASN A 326 19.15 8.73 -8.44
CA ASN A 326 18.15 9.04 -9.46
C ASN A 326 17.60 10.46 -9.28
N ARG A 327 17.27 10.88 -8.05
CA ARG A 327 16.84 12.26 -7.77
C ARG A 327 17.89 13.30 -8.17
N ILE A 328 19.18 13.03 -7.88
CA ILE A 328 20.29 13.91 -8.28
C ILE A 328 20.43 13.97 -9.80
N THR A 329 20.46 12.81 -10.46
CA THR A 329 20.58 12.69 -11.92
C THR A 329 19.43 13.40 -12.65
N ASN A 330 18.19 13.22 -12.18
CA ASN A 330 17.01 13.87 -12.74
C ASN A 330 17.05 15.40 -12.56
N ALA A 331 17.51 15.89 -11.39
CA ALA A 331 17.71 17.31 -11.15
C ALA A 331 18.79 17.93 -12.05
N LEU A 332 19.95 17.27 -12.20
CA LEU A 332 21.04 17.72 -13.07
C LEU A 332 20.60 17.79 -14.55
N ARG A 333 19.88 16.77 -15.03
CA ARG A 333 19.30 16.76 -16.38
C ARG A 333 18.31 17.91 -16.59
N ALA A 334 17.48 18.23 -15.60
CA ALA A 334 16.52 19.34 -15.69
C ALA A 334 17.18 20.73 -15.77
N LEU A 335 18.39 20.89 -15.22
CA LEU A 335 19.16 22.14 -15.34
C LEU A 335 19.63 22.45 -16.78
N HIS A 336 19.58 21.49 -17.71
CA HIS A 336 19.90 21.74 -19.12
C HIS A 336 18.79 22.46 -19.90
N GLY A 337 17.58 22.64 -19.32
CA GLY A 337 16.52 23.44 -19.94
C GLY A 337 16.91 24.92 -20.05
N GLU A 338 16.48 25.58 -21.14
CA GLU A 338 16.87 26.96 -21.50
C GLU A 338 16.71 27.96 -20.35
N ASN A 339 15.57 27.94 -19.65
CA ASN A 339 15.28 28.81 -18.50
C ASN A 339 16.31 28.64 -17.35
N HIS A 340 16.79 27.42 -17.12
CA HIS A 340 17.81 27.16 -16.10
C HIS A 340 19.19 27.61 -16.56
N GLN A 341 19.54 27.38 -17.83
CA GLN A 341 20.81 27.85 -18.41
C GLN A 341 20.89 29.38 -18.41
N GLU A 342 19.81 30.09 -18.73
CA GLU A 342 19.75 31.55 -18.59
C GLU A 342 19.90 31.99 -17.13
N MET A 343 19.23 31.33 -16.19
CA MET A 343 19.35 31.61 -14.76
C MET A 343 20.79 31.43 -14.26
N LEU A 344 21.46 30.32 -14.61
CA LEU A 344 22.87 30.05 -14.27
C LEU A 344 23.77 31.21 -14.73
N ARG A 345 23.59 31.66 -15.98
CA ARG A 345 24.33 32.78 -16.58
C ARG A 345 24.04 34.11 -15.89
N LEU A 346 22.76 34.45 -15.66
CA LEU A 346 22.35 35.73 -15.06
C LEU A 346 22.74 35.85 -13.59
N ARG A 347 22.79 34.73 -12.86
CA ARG A 347 23.21 34.67 -11.45
C ARG A 347 24.72 34.49 -11.26
N GLY A 348 25.49 34.30 -12.33
CA GLY A 348 26.94 34.08 -12.24
C GLY A 348 27.29 32.82 -11.45
N ILE A 349 26.50 31.74 -11.64
CA ILE A 349 26.74 30.45 -11.01
C ILE A 349 27.97 29.80 -11.65
N GLY A 350 29.00 29.52 -10.85
CA GLY A 350 30.17 28.74 -11.27
C GLY A 350 30.11 27.29 -10.77
N THR A 351 29.47 27.06 -9.62
CA THR A 351 29.41 25.73 -8.98
C THR A 351 27.97 25.24 -8.89
N VAL A 352 27.71 24.03 -9.39
CA VAL A 352 26.41 23.35 -9.26
C VAL A 352 26.55 22.17 -8.28
N ILE A 353 25.82 22.24 -7.17
CA ILE A 353 25.72 21.18 -6.16
C ILE A 353 24.27 20.70 -6.09
N VAL A 354 24.08 19.38 -5.99
CA VAL A 354 22.77 18.77 -5.76
C VAL A 354 22.87 17.88 -4.53
N ALA A 355 21.98 18.08 -3.56
CA ALA A 355 21.98 17.35 -2.29
C ALA A 355 20.63 16.65 -2.08
N SER A 356 20.65 15.35 -1.83
CA SER A 356 19.46 14.50 -1.73
C SER A 356 19.47 13.70 -0.42
N ILE A 357 18.29 13.46 0.14
CA ILE A 357 18.08 12.58 1.29
C ILE A 357 16.99 11.57 0.94
N GLU A 358 17.34 10.29 0.82
CA GLU A 358 16.37 9.20 0.65
C GLU A 358 16.26 8.40 1.96
N SER A 359 15.06 7.90 2.27
CA SER A 359 14.80 7.11 3.48
C SER A 359 14.33 5.73 3.04
N TYR A 360 14.88 4.68 3.63
CA TYR A 360 14.70 3.31 3.13
C TYR A 360 14.81 2.28 4.26
N ILE A 361 14.28 1.08 4.02
CA ILE A 361 14.33 -0.03 4.96
C ILE A 361 15.42 -1.01 4.50
N GLN A 362 16.46 -1.17 5.30
CA GLN A 362 17.41 -2.26 5.12
C GLN A 362 16.79 -3.56 5.68
N THR A 363 16.71 -4.60 4.85
CA THR A 363 16.37 -5.97 5.27
C THR A 363 17.56 -6.90 5.19
N ASP A 364 18.50 -6.63 4.29
CA ASP A 364 19.58 -7.55 3.96
C ASP A 364 20.80 -7.29 4.86
N ARG A 365 21.51 -8.35 5.28
CA ARG A 365 22.72 -8.25 6.13
C ARG A 365 22.52 -7.55 7.49
N VAL A 366 21.28 -7.36 7.93
CA VAL A 366 20.92 -6.85 9.27
C VAL A 366 20.14 -7.90 10.05
N THR A 367 20.26 -7.91 11.38
CA THR A 367 19.57 -8.88 12.26
C THR A 367 18.09 -8.58 12.43
N ARG A 368 17.71 -7.31 12.32
CA ARG A 368 16.33 -6.81 12.36
C ARG A 368 16.20 -5.73 11.27
N PRO A 369 15.09 -5.68 10.51
CA PRO A 369 14.89 -4.63 9.53
C PRO A 369 15.02 -3.25 10.17
N THR A 370 15.64 -2.32 9.46
CA THR A 370 16.03 -1.02 10.03
C THR A 370 15.77 0.10 9.04
N ASP A 371 15.10 1.16 9.49
CA ASP A 371 14.92 2.39 8.73
C ASP A 371 16.18 3.27 8.84
N TYR A 372 16.80 3.54 7.70
CA TYR A 372 17.97 4.41 7.56
C TYR A 372 17.63 5.58 6.62
N GLY A 373 18.37 6.68 6.77
CA GLY A 373 18.50 7.71 5.76
C GLY A 373 19.83 7.60 5.05
N ILE A 374 19.84 7.68 3.71
CA ILE A 374 21.05 8.03 2.96
C ILE A 374 21.02 9.52 2.64
N ILE A 375 22.16 10.18 2.84
CA ILE A 375 22.43 11.53 2.36
C ILE A 375 23.48 11.42 1.25
N MET A 376 23.24 12.09 0.13
CA MET A 376 24.16 12.12 -1.01
C MET A 376 24.27 13.54 -1.55
N ILE A 377 25.50 14.02 -1.73
CA ILE A 377 25.81 15.37 -2.20
C ILE A 377 26.75 15.26 -3.40
N ARG A 378 26.32 15.77 -4.55
CA ARG A 378 27.08 15.81 -5.80
C ARG A 378 27.44 17.25 -6.14
N ASN A 379 28.73 17.59 -6.14
CA ASN A 379 29.21 18.75 -6.88
C ASN A 379 29.46 18.32 -8.32
N ALA A 380 28.59 18.77 -9.22
CA ALA A 380 28.65 18.40 -10.62
C ALA A 380 29.76 19.15 -11.38
N THR A 381 30.12 20.37 -10.97
CA THR A 381 31.21 21.14 -11.59
C THR A 381 32.58 20.54 -11.25
N ALA A 382 32.82 20.18 -9.99
CA ALA A 382 34.10 19.60 -9.54
C ALA A 382 34.17 18.07 -9.67
N GLU A 383 33.12 17.45 -10.21
CA GLU A 383 32.91 15.99 -10.30
C GLU A 383 33.12 15.20 -8.99
N LYS A 384 32.98 15.84 -7.82
CA LYS A 384 33.09 15.20 -6.50
C LYS A 384 31.71 14.80 -5.95
N THR A 385 31.63 13.63 -5.32
CA THR A 385 30.43 13.15 -4.61
C THR A 385 30.82 12.74 -3.19
N THR A 386 30.05 13.16 -2.20
CA THR A 386 30.11 12.63 -0.83
C THR A 386 28.76 12.01 -0.47
N ALA A 387 28.77 10.97 0.35
CA ALA A 387 27.55 10.31 0.82
C ALA A 387 27.79 9.66 2.19
N CYS A 388 26.75 9.61 3.01
CA CYS A 388 26.75 8.91 4.29
C CYS A 388 25.38 8.26 4.57
N LEU A 389 25.35 7.31 5.50
CA LEU A 389 24.12 6.83 6.11
C LEU A 389 23.93 7.48 7.48
N SER A 390 22.68 7.75 7.85
CA SER A 390 22.32 8.10 9.21
C SER A 390 22.40 6.89 10.14
N TRP A 391 22.37 7.15 11.44
CA TRP A 391 21.89 6.14 12.39
C TRP A 391 20.48 5.70 12.01
N GLY A 392 20.17 4.44 12.26
CA GLY A 392 18.90 3.82 11.90
C GLY A 392 18.02 3.50 13.10
N THR A 393 16.72 3.30 12.87
CA THR A 393 15.77 2.78 13.87
C THR A 393 15.30 1.41 13.45
N THR A 394 15.43 0.38 14.30
CA THR A 394 14.90 -0.95 13.97
C THR A 394 13.37 -0.93 13.85
N VAL A 395 12.80 -1.92 13.18
CA VAL A 395 11.35 -2.11 13.11
C VAL A 395 11.00 -3.59 13.16
N ASP A 396 9.86 -3.89 13.80
CA ASP A 396 9.27 -5.22 13.82
C ASP A 396 9.05 -5.76 12.39
N PRO A 397 9.66 -6.92 12.02
CA PRO A 397 9.53 -7.52 10.70
C PRO A 397 8.09 -7.64 10.21
N VAL A 398 7.12 -7.84 11.11
CA VAL A 398 5.71 -8.00 10.75
C VAL A 398 5.14 -6.79 9.99
N TYR A 399 5.61 -5.57 10.27
CA TYR A 399 5.19 -4.38 9.52
C TYR A 399 5.88 -4.24 8.17
N VAL A 400 7.11 -4.76 8.05
CA VAL A 400 7.86 -4.83 6.78
C VAL A 400 7.21 -5.86 5.86
N ASP A 401 6.94 -7.06 6.36
CA ASP A 401 6.25 -8.12 5.62
C ASP A 401 4.86 -7.67 5.18
N ARG A 402 4.13 -6.96 6.06
CA ARG A 402 2.82 -6.40 5.73
C ARG A 402 2.90 -5.32 4.64
N ALA A 403 3.87 -4.40 4.70
CA ALA A 403 4.08 -3.41 3.64
C ALA A 403 4.38 -4.09 2.29
N ARG A 404 5.22 -5.13 2.29
CA ARG A 404 5.60 -5.90 1.09
C ARG A 404 4.44 -6.69 0.46
N ARG A 405 3.42 -7.09 1.23
CA ARG A 405 2.21 -7.75 0.69
C ARG A 405 1.40 -6.87 -0.28
N PHE A 406 1.50 -5.55 -0.17
CA PHE A 406 0.86 -4.64 -1.13
C PHE A 406 1.59 -4.55 -2.49
N GLY A 407 2.70 -5.29 -2.63
CA GLY A 407 3.45 -5.46 -3.86
C GLY A 407 4.40 -4.31 -4.17
N PHE A 408 4.96 -4.39 -5.37
CA PHE A 408 6.13 -3.62 -5.77
C PHE A 408 5.94 -2.98 -7.15
N ASP A 409 6.64 -1.88 -7.38
CA ASP A 409 6.70 -1.24 -8.69
C ASP A 409 7.86 -1.81 -9.52
N GLY A 410 7.64 -3.02 -10.04
CA GLY A 410 8.52 -3.72 -10.99
C GLY A 410 9.73 -4.44 -10.38
N ASN A 411 10.31 -3.92 -9.29
CA ASN A 411 11.47 -4.51 -8.61
C ASN A 411 11.11 -4.86 -7.15
N PRO A 412 11.51 -6.03 -6.60
CA PRO A 412 11.18 -6.43 -5.21
C PRO A 412 11.78 -5.54 -4.10
N ASN A 413 12.65 -4.58 -4.46
CA ASN A 413 13.14 -3.53 -3.55
C ASN A 413 12.36 -2.20 -3.67
N PHE A 414 11.37 -2.10 -4.57
CA PHE A 414 10.60 -0.87 -4.83
C PHE A 414 9.16 -1.02 -4.30
N GLY A 415 8.97 -0.89 -2.98
CA GLY A 415 7.67 -1.09 -2.32
C GLY A 415 6.65 0.01 -2.64
N ARG A 416 5.38 -0.38 -2.77
CA ARG A 416 4.25 0.55 -3.01
C ARG A 416 3.71 1.24 -1.77
N VAL A 417 3.87 0.63 -0.61
CA VAL A 417 3.35 1.11 0.67
C VAL A 417 4.51 1.19 1.64
N THR A 418 4.62 2.31 2.35
CA THR A 418 5.68 2.50 3.34
C THR A 418 5.39 1.77 4.65
N VAL A 419 6.45 1.35 5.34
CA VAL A 419 6.35 0.77 6.68
C VAL A 419 5.73 1.77 7.66
N GLY A 420 5.99 3.07 7.46
CA GLY A 420 5.35 4.15 8.22
C GLY A 420 3.83 4.25 8.02
N GLN A 421 3.31 4.02 6.81
CA GLN A 421 1.86 3.94 6.57
C GLN A 421 1.24 2.74 7.30
N VAL A 422 1.86 1.56 7.20
CA VAL A 422 1.40 0.35 7.89
C VAL A 422 1.38 0.56 9.41
N LEU A 423 2.46 1.12 9.98
CA LEU A 423 2.55 1.47 11.40
C LEU A 423 1.43 2.44 11.84
N ALA A 424 1.22 3.54 11.11
CA ALA A 424 0.20 4.54 11.46
C ALA A 424 -1.25 4.04 11.24
N ALA A 425 -1.47 3.07 10.35
CA ALA A 425 -2.74 2.37 10.23
C ALA A 425 -3.02 1.46 11.45
N HIS A 426 -1.99 0.88 12.05
CA HIS A 426 -2.11 -0.01 13.21
C HIS A 426 -2.08 0.72 14.57
N VAL A 427 -1.52 1.93 14.60
CA VAL A 427 -1.31 2.72 15.82
C VAL A 427 -1.98 4.10 15.67
N PRO A 428 -3.19 4.30 16.22
CA PRO A 428 -3.93 5.55 16.08
C PRO A 428 -3.12 6.79 16.48
N GLY A 429 -3.04 7.74 15.54
CA GLY A 429 -2.37 9.03 15.70
C GLY A 429 -0.84 9.00 15.66
N LEU A 430 -0.19 7.85 15.40
CA LEU A 430 1.25 7.79 15.14
C LEU A 430 1.58 8.54 13.84
N ASP A 431 2.66 9.32 13.85
CA ASP A 431 3.12 9.98 12.63
C ASP A 431 3.79 8.95 11.70
N LYS A 432 3.27 8.81 10.48
CA LYS A 432 3.85 7.92 9.46
C LYS A 432 5.21 8.40 8.94
N ALA A 433 5.55 9.69 9.08
CA ALA A 433 6.79 10.28 8.60
C ALA A 433 7.92 10.25 9.63
N ASP A 434 7.58 10.23 10.93
CA ASP A 434 8.53 10.31 12.05
C ASP A 434 8.14 9.37 13.23
N TRP A 435 7.72 8.14 12.92
CA TRP A 435 7.36 7.13 13.92
C TRP A 435 8.53 6.75 14.83
N GLN A 436 9.76 6.99 14.38
CA GLN A 436 11.03 6.77 15.07
C GLN A 436 11.04 7.45 16.44
N VAL A 437 10.46 8.65 16.56
CA VAL A 437 10.39 9.40 17.84
C VAL A 437 9.62 8.64 18.92
N VAL A 438 8.68 7.78 18.55
CA VAL A 438 7.93 6.91 19.47
C VAL A 438 8.64 5.58 19.65
N LEU A 439 9.00 4.90 18.55
CA LEU A 439 9.50 3.52 18.59
C LEU A 439 10.95 3.42 19.07
N GLY A 440 11.85 4.30 18.60
CA GLY A 440 13.26 4.37 18.98
C GLY A 440 13.59 5.51 19.96
N GLY A 441 12.64 6.43 20.19
CA GLY A 441 12.81 7.54 21.15
C GLY A 441 13.62 8.73 20.64
N ARG A 442 13.93 8.78 19.33
CA ARG A 442 14.65 9.86 18.64
C ARG A 442 13.97 10.16 17.30
N SER A 443 13.89 11.42 16.89
CA SER A 443 13.28 11.77 15.59
C SER A 443 14.17 11.34 14.44
N ARG A 444 13.59 10.85 13.34
CA ARG A 444 14.29 10.61 12.07
C ARG A 444 15.03 11.86 11.62
N TYR A 445 14.48 13.04 11.85
CA TYR A 445 15.10 14.31 11.44
C TYR A 445 16.32 14.69 12.30
N GLU A 446 16.37 14.25 13.57
CA GLU A 446 17.58 14.35 14.41
C GLU A 446 18.68 13.42 13.90
N LEU A 447 18.35 12.15 13.62
CA LEU A 447 19.30 11.15 13.09
C LEU A 447 19.89 11.59 11.73
N LEU A 448 19.05 12.18 10.87
CA LEU A 448 19.48 12.78 9.61
C LEU A 448 20.38 14.00 9.82
N LYS A 449 20.05 14.89 10.78
CA LYS A 449 20.85 16.08 11.08
C LYS A 449 22.27 15.72 11.49
N GLU A 450 22.43 14.80 12.45
CA GLU A 450 23.74 14.34 12.94
C GLU A 450 24.62 13.77 11.82
N ALA A 451 24.01 13.07 10.86
CA ALA A 451 24.72 12.49 9.72
C ALA A 451 25.17 13.54 8.70
N ILE A 452 24.39 14.60 8.52
CA ILE A 452 24.74 15.73 7.63
C ILE A 452 25.81 16.62 8.27
N GLU A 453 25.76 16.84 9.59
CA GLU A 453 26.77 17.60 10.34
C GLU A 453 28.17 16.98 10.28
N GLN A 454 28.26 15.66 10.06
CA GLN A 454 29.52 14.91 9.90
C GLN A 454 29.96 14.76 8.44
N LEU A 455 29.12 15.14 7.47
CA LEU A 455 29.40 14.97 6.04
C LEU A 455 30.10 16.20 5.47
N GLU A 456 31.31 16.03 4.94
CA GLU A 456 32.00 17.08 4.20
C GLU A 456 31.21 17.43 2.93
N ILE A 457 30.78 18.69 2.82
CA ILE A 457 30.16 19.23 1.61
C ILE A 457 31.27 19.52 0.58
N PRO A 458 31.23 18.93 -0.63
CA PRO A 458 32.26 19.12 -1.65
C PRO A 458 32.10 20.48 -2.34
N TRP A 459 32.48 21.57 -1.66
CA TRP A 459 32.30 22.95 -2.16
C TRP A 459 33.06 23.25 -3.46
N GLY A 460 34.17 22.54 -3.73
CA GLY A 460 34.96 22.72 -4.95
C GLY A 460 35.78 24.01 -4.98
N VAL A 461 36.01 24.63 -3.82
CA VAL A 461 36.89 25.78 -3.63
C VAL A 461 38.15 25.30 -2.91
N GLU A 462 39.31 25.49 -3.52
CA GLU A 462 40.64 25.39 -2.88
C GLU A 462 41.20 26.80 -2.63
#